data_AF-A0A2W6AL21-F1
#
_entry.id   AF-A0A2W6AL21-F1
#
_cell.length_a   1.000
_cell.length_b   1.000
_cell.length_c   1.000
_cell.angle_alpha   90.00
_cell.angle_beta   90.00
_cell.angle_gamma   90.00
#
_symmetry.space_group_name_H-M   'P 1'
#
loop_
_entity.id
_entity.type
_entity.pdbx_description
1 polymer ?
#
loop_
_entity_poly.entity_id
_entity_poly.type
_entity_poly.pdbx_seq_one_letter_code
_entity_poly.pdbx_strand_id
1 'polypeptide(L)'
;MAPYIAQVMAELKAQPGTINSLPNPKGLVNLPTCFWLENLGVPEEQDYSLVLAGPPDPSGRQIFYTYLIRLFFGGVDWNFDDPLGNTETAPHPACGQHPQLTAHSYQLISEKRGNDDGKYQVTAREKYQLTVDMYWADSYKTHHESIDPGVQLPIVISTDPAYHQFIGQVEGIPVG
;
A
#
# COMPACT_ATOMS: atom_id res chain seq x y z
N MET A 1 -19.61 8.33 -13.68
CA MET A 1 -18.96 7.90 -12.42
C MET A 1 -17.92 6.81 -12.66
N ALA A 2 -18.27 5.65 -13.25
CA ALA A 2 -17.31 4.57 -13.50
C ALA A 2 -15.99 5.00 -14.21
N PRO A 3 -15.99 5.89 -15.23
CA PRO A 3 -14.74 6.39 -15.81
C PRO A 3 -13.86 7.19 -14.84
N TYR A 4 -14.47 7.90 -13.88
CA TYR A 4 -13.77 8.71 -12.89
C TYR A 4 -13.14 7.85 -11.80
N ILE A 5 -13.86 6.84 -11.30
CA ILE A 5 -13.29 5.86 -10.34
C ILE A 5 -12.13 5.09 -11.00
N ALA A 6 -12.26 4.70 -12.27
CA ALA A 6 -11.17 4.09 -13.02
C ALA A 6 -9.93 4.99 -13.13
N GLN A 7 -10.13 6.31 -13.30
CA GLN A 7 -9.04 7.28 -13.30
C GLN A 7 -8.36 7.37 -11.92
N VAL A 8 -9.13 7.50 -10.84
CA VAL A 8 -8.59 7.52 -9.45
C VAL A 8 -7.75 6.26 -9.19
N MET A 9 -8.23 5.10 -9.62
CA MET A 9 -7.47 3.84 -9.50
C MET A 9 -6.19 3.83 -10.35
N ALA A 10 -6.23 4.40 -11.56
CA ALA A 10 -5.07 4.45 -12.44
C ALA A 10 -3.99 5.38 -11.87
N GLU A 11 -4.38 6.53 -11.31
CA GLU A 11 -3.49 7.46 -10.63
C GLU A 11 -2.83 6.80 -9.42
N LEU A 12 -3.61 6.09 -8.60
CA LEU A 12 -3.10 5.35 -7.45
C LEU A 12 -2.08 4.27 -7.88
N LYS A 13 -2.39 3.49 -8.92
CA LYS A 13 -1.49 2.45 -9.47
C LYS A 13 -0.22 3.01 -10.10
N ALA A 14 -0.22 4.28 -10.53
CA ALA A 14 0.94 4.94 -11.10
C ALA A 14 1.92 5.44 -10.02
N GLN A 15 1.54 5.38 -8.74
CA GLN A 15 2.33 5.86 -7.61
C GLN A 15 2.49 4.78 -6.52
N PRO A 16 3.03 3.59 -6.86
CA PRO A 16 3.40 2.63 -5.83
C PRO A 16 4.49 3.23 -4.94
N GLY A 17 4.43 2.92 -3.64
CA GLY A 17 5.48 3.25 -2.70
C GLY A 17 6.77 2.51 -3.02
N THR A 18 7.86 3.01 -2.43
CA THR A 18 9.20 2.43 -2.55
C THR A 18 9.57 1.71 -1.27
N ILE A 19 10.01 0.46 -1.39
CA ILE A 19 10.57 -0.29 -0.26
C ILE A 19 11.93 0.29 0.12
N ASN A 20 12.09 0.57 1.40
CA ASN A 20 13.36 0.90 2.03
C ASN A 20 13.69 -0.12 3.12
N SER A 21 14.97 -0.24 3.49
CA SER A 21 15.39 -1.16 4.54
C SER A 21 16.55 -0.65 5.39
N LEU A 22 16.65 -1.21 6.59
CA LEU A 22 17.78 -1.07 7.50
C LEU A 22 18.16 -2.43 8.10
N PRO A 23 19.44 -2.81 8.13
CA PRO A 23 20.59 -2.12 7.53
C PRO A 23 20.55 -2.10 5.98
N ASN A 24 21.08 -1.02 5.38
CA ASN A 24 21.31 -0.82 3.94
C ASN A 24 21.84 -2.10 3.26
N PRO A 25 21.45 -2.48 2.02
CA PRO A 25 20.89 -3.76 1.53
C PRO A 25 21.58 -5.08 1.96
N LYS A 26 22.17 -5.11 3.15
CA LYS A 26 23.00 -6.17 3.73
C LYS A 26 22.56 -6.36 5.16
N GLY A 27 21.67 -7.31 5.36
CA GLY A 27 21.27 -7.78 6.68
C GLY A 27 22.17 -8.90 7.15
N LEU A 28 21.99 -9.27 8.41
CA LEU A 28 22.68 -10.36 9.05
C LEU A 28 21.69 -11.45 9.42
N VAL A 29 22.11 -12.70 9.25
CA VAL A 29 21.32 -13.86 9.63
C VAL A 29 20.99 -13.81 11.12
N ASN A 30 19.77 -14.20 11.47
CA ASN A 30 19.20 -14.19 12.82
C ASN A 30 19.13 -12.81 13.49
N LEU A 31 19.33 -11.73 12.74
CA LEU A 31 19.07 -10.36 13.22
C LEU A 31 17.92 -9.73 12.44
N PRO A 32 17.09 -8.88 13.10
CA PRO A 32 15.99 -8.21 12.44
C PRO A 32 16.52 -7.26 11.36
N THR A 33 16.02 -7.44 10.14
CA THR A 33 16.14 -6.49 9.04
C THR A 33 14.82 -5.75 8.92
N CYS A 34 14.89 -4.43 9.03
CA CYS A 34 13.77 -3.51 9.04
C CYS A 34 13.38 -3.16 7.60
N PHE A 35 12.08 -3.07 7.31
CA PHE A 35 11.54 -2.63 6.03
C PHE A 35 10.40 -1.65 6.24
N TRP A 36 10.27 -0.67 5.35
CA TRP A 36 9.14 0.26 5.33
C TRP A 36 8.87 0.75 3.91
N LEU A 37 7.71 1.38 3.71
CA LEU A 37 7.36 2.04 2.46
C LEU A 37 7.53 3.55 2.59
N GLU A 38 8.12 4.17 1.57
CA GLU A 38 8.13 5.63 1.41
C GLU A 38 7.41 6.02 0.12
N ASN A 39 7.01 7.29 0.05
CA ASN A 39 6.36 7.87 -1.14
C ASN A 39 5.09 7.14 -1.57
N LEU A 40 4.31 6.62 -0.61
CA LEU A 40 2.97 6.09 -0.87
C LEU A 40 2.12 7.17 -1.55
N GLY A 41 1.40 6.80 -2.62
CA GLY A 41 0.47 7.72 -3.29
C GLY A 41 -0.58 8.28 -2.32
N VAL A 42 -1.13 7.43 -1.44
CA VAL A 42 -2.04 7.84 -0.36
C VAL A 42 -1.59 7.23 0.97
N PRO A 43 -0.90 7.99 1.84
CA PRO A 43 -0.33 7.43 3.07
C PRO A 43 -1.37 7.16 4.17
N GLU A 44 -2.49 7.88 4.16
CA GLU A 44 -3.56 7.75 5.15
C GLU A 44 -4.94 7.78 4.48
N GLU A 45 -5.35 8.95 3.99
CA GLU A 45 -6.65 9.17 3.36
C GLU A 45 -6.54 10.26 2.28
N GLN A 46 -7.32 10.11 1.21
CA GLN A 46 -7.48 11.14 0.19
C GLN A 46 -8.92 11.18 -0.33
N ASP A 47 -9.46 12.40 -0.37
CA ASP A 47 -10.80 12.68 -0.87
C ASP A 47 -10.75 13.20 -2.31
N TYR A 48 -11.67 12.69 -3.13
CA TYR A 48 -11.93 13.13 -4.50
C TYR A 48 -13.39 13.54 -4.62
N SER A 49 -13.64 14.66 -5.30
CA SER A 49 -15.00 15.16 -5.52
C SER A 49 -15.34 15.23 -7.01
N LEU A 50 -16.51 14.71 -7.38
CA LEU A 50 -17.05 14.81 -8.73
C LEU A 50 -18.47 15.40 -8.68
N VAL A 51 -18.71 16.49 -9.40
CA VAL A 51 -20.04 17.08 -9.51
C VAL A 51 -20.62 16.76 -10.89
N LEU A 52 -21.81 16.15 -10.92
CA LEU A 52 -22.53 15.82 -12.15
C LEU A 52 -23.90 16.48 -12.17
N ALA A 53 -24.25 17.06 -13.31
CA ALA A 53 -25.58 17.62 -13.51
C ALA A 53 -26.56 16.49 -13.87
N GLY A 54 -27.67 16.40 -13.13
CA GLY A 54 -28.78 15.49 -13.45
C GLY A 54 -29.57 15.94 -14.68
N PRO A 55 -30.53 15.11 -15.15
CA PRO A 55 -31.47 15.57 -16.16
C PRO A 55 -32.32 16.74 -15.61
N PRO A 56 -32.66 17.74 -16.43
CA PRO A 56 -33.60 18.78 -16.02
C PRO A 56 -35.00 18.19 -15.82
N ASP A 57 -35.71 18.67 -14.82
CA ASP A 57 -37.12 18.33 -14.61
C ASP A 57 -38.02 19.07 -15.64
N PRO A 58 -39.34 18.76 -15.71
CA PRO A 58 -40.25 19.42 -16.65
C PRO A 58 -40.35 20.95 -16.51
N SER A 59 -39.89 21.52 -15.38
CA SER A 59 -39.82 22.97 -15.15
C SER A 59 -38.48 23.59 -15.59
N GLY A 60 -37.54 22.77 -16.08
CA GLY A 60 -36.19 23.19 -16.47
C GLY A 60 -35.21 23.27 -15.30
N ARG A 61 -35.61 22.89 -14.09
CA ARG A 61 -34.72 22.89 -12.91
C ARG A 61 -33.82 21.67 -12.96
N GLN A 62 -32.54 21.88 -12.68
CA GLN A 62 -31.53 20.83 -12.68
C GLN A 62 -30.99 20.61 -11.27
N ILE A 63 -30.89 19.34 -10.86
CA ILE A 63 -30.24 18.94 -9.61
C ILE A 63 -28.79 18.59 -9.92
N PHE A 64 -27.87 19.07 -9.09
CA PHE A 64 -26.46 18.70 -9.15
C PHE A 64 -26.17 17.66 -8.07
N TYR A 65 -25.56 16.56 -8.47
CA TYR A 65 -25.11 15.49 -7.59
C TYR A 65 -23.62 15.63 -7.36
N THR A 66 -23.22 15.71 -6.10
CA THR A 66 -21.82 15.72 -5.67
C THR A 66 -21.45 14.35 -5.14
N TYR A 67 -20.48 13.70 -5.75
CA TYR A 67 -19.93 12.44 -5.31
C TYR A 67 -18.63 12.70 -4.57
N LEU A 68 -18.58 12.30 -3.30
CA LEU A 68 -17.38 12.28 -2.49
C LEU A 68 -16.84 10.85 -2.48
N ILE A 69 -15.66 10.67 -3.05
CA ILE A 69 -14.95 9.40 -3.09
C ILE A 69 -13.82 9.52 -2.08
N ARG A 70 -13.84 8.70 -1.03
CA ARG A 70 -12.78 8.65 -0.02
C ARG A 70 -11.96 7.39 -0.22
N LEU A 71 -10.65 7.55 -0.37
CA LEU A 71 -9.69 6.47 -0.50
C LEU A 71 -8.87 6.40 0.79
N PHE A 72 -8.79 5.21 1.40
CA PHE A 72 -8.10 5.00 2.67
C PHE A 72 -7.00 3.96 2.52
N PHE A 73 -5.87 4.20 3.17
CA PHE A 73 -4.81 3.23 3.31
C PHE A 73 -5.20 2.15 4.31
N GLY A 74 -5.25 0.90 3.86
CA GLY A 74 -5.72 -0.26 4.63
C GLY A 74 -4.60 -1.17 5.16
N GLY A 75 -3.34 -0.90 4.82
CA GLY A 75 -2.17 -1.66 5.29
C GLY A 75 -1.28 -2.20 4.17
N VAL A 76 -0.23 -2.93 4.57
CA VAL A 76 0.74 -3.56 3.66
C VAL A 76 0.81 -5.06 3.94
N ASP A 77 0.69 -5.87 2.90
CA ASP A 77 1.12 -7.27 2.97
C ASP A 77 2.55 -7.38 2.47
N TRP A 78 3.44 -7.88 3.32
CA TRP A 78 4.84 -8.09 2.98
C TRP A 78 5.11 -9.53 2.56
N ASN A 79 5.98 -9.70 1.58
CA ASN A 79 6.59 -10.97 1.23
C ASN A 79 8.12 -10.81 1.26
N PHE A 80 8.76 -11.48 2.21
CA PHE A 80 10.21 -11.41 2.43
C PHE A 80 10.99 -12.44 1.64
N ASP A 81 10.29 -13.31 0.90
CA ASP A 81 10.90 -14.34 0.07
C ASP A 81 11.71 -15.38 0.87
N ASP A 82 11.35 -15.53 2.14
CA ASP A 82 11.99 -16.44 3.10
C ASP A 82 11.54 -17.90 2.87
N PRO A 83 12.44 -18.81 2.46
CA PRO A 83 12.09 -20.20 2.17
C PRO A 83 11.68 -21.00 3.41
N LEU A 84 12.00 -20.50 4.61
CA LEU A 84 11.65 -21.16 5.86
C LEU A 84 10.28 -20.73 6.39
N GLY A 85 9.58 -19.85 5.67
CA GLY A 85 8.20 -19.48 5.97
C GLY A 85 8.03 -18.74 7.30
N ASN A 86 9.09 -18.06 7.77
CA ASN A 86 8.94 -17.15 8.90
C ASN A 86 8.08 -15.96 8.44
N THR A 87 6.87 -15.85 8.98
CA THR A 87 5.93 -14.75 8.67
C THR A 87 5.76 -13.80 9.85
N GLU A 88 6.47 -14.02 10.96
CA GLU A 88 6.40 -13.14 12.12
C GLU A 88 7.05 -11.81 11.77
N THR A 89 6.21 -10.80 11.63
CA THR A 89 6.61 -9.48 11.15
C THR A 89 5.99 -8.46 12.06
N ALA A 90 6.84 -7.71 12.75
CA ALA A 90 6.43 -6.68 13.68
C ALA A 90 7.47 -5.56 13.68
N PRO A 91 7.06 -4.31 13.94
CA PRO A 91 8.01 -3.24 14.19
C PRO A 91 8.98 -3.62 15.31
N HIS A 92 10.28 -3.54 15.05
CA HIS A 92 11.31 -3.83 16.05
C HIS A 92 11.89 -2.51 16.58
N PRO A 93 12.07 -2.32 17.91
CA PRO A 93 12.55 -1.06 18.47
C PRO A 93 13.89 -0.56 17.90
N ALA A 94 14.78 -1.48 17.52
CA ALA A 94 16.07 -1.15 16.89
C ALA A 94 15.93 -0.51 15.49
N CYS A 95 14.76 -0.59 14.87
CA CYS A 95 14.47 -0.03 13.56
C CYS A 95 14.04 1.44 13.60
N GLY A 96 13.93 2.05 14.78
CA GLY A 96 13.42 3.41 14.91
C GLY A 96 11.91 3.49 14.65
N GLN A 97 11.46 4.58 14.02
CA GLN A 97 10.06 4.86 13.75
C GLN A 97 9.91 5.28 12.29
N HIS A 98 9.20 4.48 11.51
CA HIS A 98 8.85 4.77 10.12
C HIS A 98 7.37 4.41 9.89
N PRO A 99 6.66 5.13 8.99
CA PRO A 99 5.34 4.70 8.55
C PRO A 99 5.41 3.30 7.93
N GLN A 100 4.44 2.44 8.24
CA GLN A 100 4.38 1.06 7.72
C GLN A 100 5.65 0.24 8.00
N LEU A 101 6.35 0.56 9.09
CA LEU A 101 7.54 -0.17 9.52
C LEU A 101 7.19 -1.62 9.87
N THR A 102 8.04 -2.52 9.41
CA THR A 102 8.06 -3.91 9.83
C THR A 102 9.51 -4.39 9.96
N ALA A 103 9.71 -5.53 10.61
CA ALA A 103 11.01 -6.18 10.67
C ALA A 103 10.84 -7.67 10.40
N HIS A 104 11.82 -8.23 9.70
CA HIS A 104 11.90 -9.65 9.38
C HIS A 104 13.27 -10.22 9.74
N SER A 105 13.31 -11.41 10.32
CA SER A 105 14.57 -12.08 10.69
C SER A 105 14.75 -13.32 9.82
N TYR A 106 15.78 -13.29 8.98
CA TYR A 106 16.14 -14.40 8.11
C TYR A 106 17.02 -15.40 8.86
N GLN A 107 16.67 -16.69 8.81
CA GLN A 107 17.44 -17.76 9.46
C GLN A 107 18.52 -18.35 8.53
N LEU A 108 18.51 -17.99 7.25
CA LEU A 108 19.48 -18.42 6.24
C LEU A 108 20.14 -17.22 5.57
N ILE A 109 21.43 -17.37 5.24
CA ILE A 109 22.11 -16.44 4.35
C ILE A 109 21.49 -16.52 2.96
N SER A 110 21.44 -15.39 2.25
CA SER A 110 20.71 -15.29 0.98
C SER A 110 21.31 -16.17 -0.12
N GLU A 111 22.63 -16.40 -0.10
CA GLU A 111 23.31 -17.30 -1.05
C GLU A 111 22.87 -18.77 -0.91
N LYS A 112 22.44 -19.20 0.28
CA LYS A 112 21.97 -20.57 0.55
C LYS A 112 20.48 -20.77 0.23
N ARG A 113 19.77 -19.71 -0.17
CA ARG A 113 18.36 -19.76 -0.55
C ARG A 113 18.12 -20.56 -1.84
N GLY A 114 19.08 -20.56 -2.75
CA GLY A 114 19.03 -21.35 -4.00
C GLY A 114 18.39 -20.62 -5.19
N ASN A 115 18.39 -19.29 -5.20
CA ASN A 115 17.97 -18.49 -6.35
C ASN A 115 19.18 -17.91 -7.11
N ASP A 116 18.98 -17.57 -8.39
CA ASP A 116 20.09 -17.23 -9.32
C ASP A 116 20.86 -15.95 -8.94
N ASP A 117 20.24 -14.99 -8.24
CA ASP A 117 20.87 -13.72 -7.86
C ASP A 117 21.48 -13.71 -6.46
N GLY A 118 21.30 -14.79 -5.67
CA GLY A 118 21.79 -14.94 -4.30
C GLY A 118 21.21 -13.93 -3.30
N LYS A 119 20.02 -13.36 -3.56
CA LYS A 119 19.34 -12.35 -2.74
C LYS A 119 17.89 -12.75 -2.42
N TYR A 120 17.35 -12.18 -1.36
CA TYR A 120 15.91 -12.21 -1.09
C TYR A 120 15.21 -11.13 -1.92
N GLN A 121 14.09 -11.47 -2.56
CA GLN A 121 13.28 -10.54 -3.37
C GLN A 121 12.07 -10.08 -2.56
N VAL A 122 12.27 -9.03 -1.77
CA VAL A 122 11.23 -8.47 -0.91
C VAL A 122 10.22 -7.71 -1.75
N THR A 123 8.94 -8.02 -1.59
CA THR A 123 7.82 -7.32 -2.23
C THR A 123 6.81 -6.89 -1.18
N ALA A 124 6.13 -5.79 -1.46
CA ALA A 124 5.07 -5.25 -0.63
C ALA A 124 3.81 -5.05 -1.47
N ARG A 125 2.65 -5.35 -0.88
CA ARG A 125 1.35 -5.11 -1.49
C ARG A 125 0.56 -4.14 -0.63
N GLU A 126 0.42 -2.92 -1.13
CA GLU A 126 -0.41 -1.89 -0.53
C GLU A 126 -1.88 -2.23 -0.74
N LYS A 127 -2.68 -2.11 0.33
CA LYS A 127 -4.12 -2.32 0.29
C LYS A 127 -4.82 -1.00 0.52
N TYR A 128 -5.73 -0.65 -0.37
CA TYR A 128 -6.56 0.52 -0.24
C TYR A 128 -8.05 0.17 -0.19
N GLN A 129 -8.79 0.89 0.64
CA GLN A 129 -10.24 0.84 0.72
C GLN A 129 -10.82 2.09 0.09
N LEU A 130 -12.04 1.99 -0.45
CA LEU A 130 -12.69 3.13 -1.09
C LEU A 130 -14.17 3.17 -0.73
N THR A 131 -14.66 4.36 -0.39
CA THR A 131 -16.09 4.62 -0.17
C THR A 131 -16.57 5.72 -1.11
N VAL A 132 -17.83 5.66 -1.54
CA VAL A 132 -18.45 6.70 -2.36
C VAL A 132 -19.75 7.14 -1.71
N ASP A 133 -19.88 8.44 -1.50
CA ASP A 133 -21.09 9.08 -1.00
C ASP A 133 -21.62 10.09 -2.02
N MET A 134 -22.90 10.01 -2.33
CA MET A 134 -23.60 10.97 -3.19
C MET A 134 -24.39 11.95 -2.33
N TYR A 135 -24.25 13.24 -2.62
CA TYR A 135 -24.96 14.34 -1.97
C TYR A 135 -25.69 15.17 -3.01
N TRP A 136 -26.92 15.58 -2.73
CA TRP A 136 -27.65 16.55 -3.55
C TRP A 136 -28.60 17.37 -2.70
N ALA A 137 -29.00 18.53 -3.20
CA ALA A 137 -30.01 19.36 -2.56
C ALA A 137 -31.15 19.66 -3.53
N ASP A 138 -32.36 19.69 -3.01
CA ASP A 138 -33.56 20.13 -3.72
C ASP A 138 -34.34 21.15 -2.90
N SER A 139 -35.54 21.51 -3.37
CA SER A 139 -36.42 22.47 -2.69
C SER A 139 -36.93 22.03 -1.32
N TYR A 140 -36.75 20.75 -0.95
CA TYR A 140 -37.23 20.20 0.31
C TYR A 140 -36.11 20.04 1.33
N LYS A 141 -34.92 19.54 0.91
CA LYS A 141 -33.77 19.33 1.80
C LYS A 141 -32.48 18.99 1.05
N THR A 142 -31.41 18.82 1.82
CA THR A 142 -30.21 18.08 1.41
C THR A 142 -30.42 16.58 1.65
N HIS A 143 -29.88 15.78 0.75
CA HIS A 143 -29.95 14.33 0.77
C HIS A 143 -28.54 13.74 0.67
N HIS A 144 -28.41 12.50 1.14
CA HIS A 144 -27.17 11.72 1.13
C HIS A 144 -27.50 10.25 0.90
N GLU A 145 -26.66 9.58 0.11
CA GLU A 145 -26.73 8.14 -0.14
C GLU A 145 -25.32 7.57 -0.34
N SER A 146 -25.05 6.39 0.24
CA SER A 146 -23.82 5.67 -0.05
C SER A 146 -23.99 4.86 -1.34
N ILE A 147 -23.00 4.94 -2.22
CA ILE A 147 -23.01 4.31 -3.54
C ILE A 147 -21.95 3.21 -3.57
N ASP A 148 -22.30 2.06 -4.15
CA ASP A 148 -21.33 1.01 -4.45
C ASP A 148 -20.27 1.58 -5.43
N PRO A 149 -18.97 1.56 -5.07
CA PRO A 149 -17.92 2.05 -5.96
C PRO A 149 -17.81 1.27 -7.28
N GLY A 150 -18.40 0.07 -7.37
CA GLY A 150 -18.41 -0.74 -8.59
C GLY A 150 -17.04 -1.30 -8.95
N VAL A 151 -16.14 -1.41 -7.97
CA VAL A 151 -14.79 -1.97 -8.11
C VAL A 151 -14.52 -2.99 -7.02
N GLN A 152 -13.63 -3.95 -7.29
CA GLN A 152 -13.24 -4.94 -6.30
C GLN A 152 -12.37 -4.28 -5.21
N LEU A 153 -12.75 -4.49 -3.95
CA LEU A 153 -12.01 -4.06 -2.76
C LEU A 153 -11.39 -5.26 -2.03
N PRO A 154 -10.23 -5.09 -1.35
CA PRO A 154 -9.37 -3.90 -1.41
C PRO A 154 -8.73 -3.72 -2.79
N ILE A 155 -8.41 -2.48 -3.15
CA ILE A 155 -7.53 -2.20 -4.29
C ILE A 155 -6.11 -2.58 -3.86
N VAL A 156 -5.47 -3.49 -4.61
CA VAL A 156 -4.13 -3.99 -4.30
C VAL A 156 -3.11 -3.43 -5.30
N ILE A 157 -2.04 -2.84 -4.78
CA ILE A 157 -0.91 -2.32 -5.56
C ILE A 157 0.36 -3.01 -5.10
N SER A 158 1.07 -3.62 -6.03
CA SER A 158 2.34 -4.28 -5.75
C SER A 158 3.48 -3.31 -6.01
N THR A 159 4.47 -3.31 -5.13
CA THR A 159 5.75 -2.63 -5.37
C THR A 159 6.53 -3.45 -6.41
N ASP A 160 6.68 -2.90 -7.62
CA ASP A 160 7.50 -3.48 -8.67
C ASP A 160 8.54 -2.45 -9.15
N PRO A 161 9.81 -2.85 -9.38
CA PRO A 161 10.36 -4.20 -9.18
C PRO A 161 10.58 -4.54 -7.70
N ALA A 162 10.78 -5.84 -7.42
CA ALA A 162 11.10 -6.32 -6.08
C ALA A 162 12.38 -5.68 -5.51
N TYR A 163 12.41 -5.48 -4.19
CA TYR A 163 13.58 -4.99 -3.47
C TYR A 163 14.54 -6.15 -3.19
N HIS A 164 15.79 -6.03 -3.66
CA HIS A 164 16.79 -7.09 -3.51
C HIS A 164 17.59 -6.93 -2.22
N GLN A 165 17.37 -7.82 -1.26
CA GLN A 165 18.03 -7.83 0.04
C GLN A 165 19.10 -8.93 0.10
N PHE A 166 20.34 -8.57 0.38
CA PHE A 166 21.40 -9.52 0.71
C PHE A 166 21.39 -9.81 2.22
N ILE A 167 21.57 -11.07 2.61
CA ILE A 167 21.70 -11.48 4.01
C ILE A 167 22.95 -12.34 4.15
N GLY A 168 23.90 -11.88 4.96
CA GLY A 168 25.14 -12.59 5.23
C GLY A 168 25.18 -13.19 6.64
N GLN A 169 26.27 -13.92 6.92
CA GLN A 169 26.64 -14.33 8.27
C GLN A 169 27.91 -13.56 8.68
N VAL A 170 27.98 -13.10 9.92
CA VAL A 170 29.24 -12.63 10.50
C VAL A 170 29.92 -13.84 11.15
N GLU A 171 31.07 -14.25 10.62
CA GLU A 171 31.97 -15.14 11.35
C GLU A 171 32.84 -14.28 12.26
N GLY A 172 32.79 -14.55 13.57
CA GLY A 172 33.72 -13.93 14.51
C GLY A 172 35.13 -14.46 14.23
N ILE A 173 36.05 -13.59 13.81
CA ILE A 173 37.47 -13.94 13.78
C ILE A 173 37.96 -13.89 15.24
N PRO A 174 38.44 -14.99 15.83
CA PRO A 174 39.01 -14.95 17.16
C PRO A 174 40.24 -14.04 17.12
N VAL A 175 40.25 -13.00 17.96
CA VAL A 175 41.46 -12.24 18.26
C VAL A 175 42.19 -13.02 19.35
N GLY A 176 43.28 -13.68 18.99
CA GLY A 176 44.23 -14.31 19.91
C GLY A 176 45.29 -13.35 20.40
#